data_AF-A0A967NSE0-F1
#
_entry.id   AF-A0A967NSE0-F1
#
_cell.length_a   1.000
_cell.length_b   1.000
_cell.length_c   1.000
_cell.angle_alpha   90.00
_cell.angle_beta   90.00
_cell.angle_gamma   90.00
#
_symmetry.space_group_name_H-M   'P 1'
#
loop_
_entity.id
_entity.type
_entity.pdbx_description
1 polymer ?
#
loop_
_entity_poly.entity_id
_entity_poly.type
_entity_poly.pdbx_seq_one_letter_code
_entity_poly.pdbx_strand_id
1 'polypeptide(L)'
;LFLETLLSARKKFTISFIGQSNVDGATRPPSVLVSELMDYIDHNFNLGDDQKEPLVSLSNKLTTLHHLQPFHPAYFQQTDFPRQKNFFSYSAENCEAALALRTGQQKIKPVFSDPLPPPPDEFKHVELQELIRFFSHPARYLLLKRVGIAPIEENQVLETSETFYYKGLARY
;
A
#
# COMPACT_ATOMS: atom_id res chain seq x y z
N LEU A 1 -14.13 9.02 30.30
CA LEU A 1 -13.98 7.98 29.25
C LEU A 1 -12.71 7.12 29.36
N PHE A 2 -11.48 7.67 29.28
CA PHE A 2 -10.27 6.81 29.29
C PHE A 2 -10.15 5.93 30.55
N LEU A 3 -10.23 6.55 31.74
CA LEU A 3 -10.20 5.84 33.01
C LEU A 3 -11.37 4.84 33.15
N GLU A 4 -12.58 5.22 32.74
CA GLU A 4 -13.73 4.32 32.76
C GLU A 4 -13.51 3.09 31.88
N THR A 5 -12.89 3.27 30.70
CA THR A 5 -12.57 2.16 29.78
C THR A 5 -11.52 1.24 30.40
N LEU A 6 -10.49 1.81 31.04
CA LEU A 6 -9.46 1.06 31.77
C LEU A 6 -10.09 0.24 32.91
N LEU A 7 -10.97 0.85 33.72
CA LEU A 7 -11.65 0.18 34.84
C LEU A 7 -12.67 -0.87 34.38
N SER A 8 -13.25 -0.70 33.20
CA SER A 8 -14.24 -1.62 32.63
C SER A 8 -13.59 -2.85 31.98
N ALA A 9 -12.32 -2.76 31.57
CA ALA A 9 -11.60 -3.86 30.94
C ALA A 9 -11.39 -5.01 31.94
N ARG A 10 -11.99 -6.17 31.69
CA ARG A 10 -11.92 -7.33 32.60
C ARG A 10 -10.75 -8.27 32.34
N LYS A 11 -10.41 -8.48 31.06
CA LYS A 11 -9.41 -9.48 30.62
C LYS A 11 -8.21 -8.85 29.95
N LYS A 12 -8.46 -8.01 28.94
CA LYS A 12 -7.43 -7.36 28.14
C LYS A 12 -7.85 -5.94 27.82
N PHE A 13 -6.93 -5.01 28.01
CA PHE A 13 -7.05 -3.62 27.57
C PHE A 13 -6.05 -3.42 26.43
N THR A 14 -6.51 -2.96 25.26
CA THR A 14 -5.69 -2.78 24.07
C THR A 14 -5.83 -1.36 23.58
N ILE A 15 -4.70 -0.67 23.42
CA ILE A 15 -4.60 0.69 22.91
C ILE A 15 -3.82 0.65 21.61
N SER A 16 -4.31 1.33 20.58
CA SER A 16 -3.60 1.57 19.33
C SER A 16 -3.59 3.05 19.01
N PHE A 17 -2.51 3.52 18.39
CA PHE A 17 -2.34 4.90 17.92
C PHE A 17 -1.41 4.94 16.72
N ILE A 18 -1.47 6.03 15.95
CA ILE A 18 -0.58 6.26 14.81
C ILE A 18 0.73 6.85 15.34
N GLY A 19 1.76 6.01 15.48
CA GLY A 19 3.07 6.42 16.01
C GLY A 19 4.03 7.00 14.97
N GLN A 20 3.72 6.91 13.67
CA GLN A 20 4.54 7.43 12.58
C GLN A 20 3.67 7.98 11.46
N SER A 21 4.16 9.02 10.80
CA SER A 21 3.55 9.56 9.59
C SER A 21 3.77 8.63 8.40
N ASN A 22 2.73 8.42 7.60
CA ASN A 22 2.77 7.57 6.41
C ASN A 22 3.46 8.22 5.20
N VAL A 23 3.74 9.53 5.26
CA VAL A 23 4.38 10.28 4.16
C VAL A 23 5.89 10.36 4.35
N ASP A 24 6.34 10.82 5.51
CA ASP A 24 7.73 11.17 5.82
C ASP A 24 8.35 10.29 6.92
N GLY A 25 7.60 9.35 7.50
CA GLY A 25 8.09 8.45 8.55
C GLY A 25 8.34 9.13 9.89
N ALA A 26 8.03 10.43 10.02
CA ALA A 26 8.25 11.18 11.24
C ALA A 26 7.46 10.59 12.43
N THR A 27 8.14 10.41 13.57
CA THR A 27 7.54 9.90 14.80
C THR A 27 6.47 10.86 15.31
N ARG A 28 5.32 10.31 15.70
CA ARG A 28 4.22 11.05 16.32
C ARG A 28 4.04 10.56 17.76
N PRO A 29 4.01 11.49 18.74
CA PRO A 29 3.79 11.10 20.12
C PRO A 29 2.36 10.55 20.29
N PRO A 30 2.15 9.61 21.22
CA PRO A 30 0.81 9.20 21.60
C PRO A 30 0.06 10.34 22.32
N SER A 31 -1.23 10.16 22.55
CA SER A 31 -2.00 11.08 23.39
C SER A 31 -1.44 11.15 24.80
N VAL A 32 -1.52 12.31 25.45
CA VAL A 32 -1.00 12.56 26.81
C VAL A 32 -1.42 11.46 27.80
N LEU A 33 -2.68 11.02 27.80
CA LEU A 33 -3.19 9.97 28.69
C LEU A 33 -2.48 8.61 28.52
N VAL A 34 -2.09 8.30 27.29
CA VAL A 34 -1.36 7.07 26.98
C VAL A 34 0.10 7.21 27.42
N SER A 35 0.70 8.39 27.25
CA SER A 35 2.04 8.69 27.79
C SER A 35 2.05 8.57 29.32
N GLU A 36 1.08 9.17 30.02
CA GLU A 36 0.98 9.07 31.48
C GLU A 36 0.80 7.61 31.95
N LEU A 37 0.03 6.81 31.21
CA LEU A 37 -0.10 5.38 31.50
C LEU A 37 1.22 4.63 31.28
N MET A 38 1.94 4.93 30.20
CA MET A 38 3.26 4.33 29.92
C MET A 38 4.26 4.70 31.02
N ASP A 39 4.33 5.97 31.40
CA ASP A 39 5.17 6.47 32.48
C ASP A 39 4.79 5.79 33.80
N TYR A 40 3.50 5.70 34.13
CA TYR A 40 3.03 5.00 35.33
C TYR A 40 3.45 3.53 35.35
N ILE A 41 3.38 2.84 34.21
CA ILE A 41 3.82 1.46 34.08
C ILE A 41 5.33 1.34 34.32
N ASP A 42 6.12 2.24 33.73
CA ASP A 42 7.58 2.23 33.87
C ASP A 42 8.06 2.53 35.29
N HIS A 43 7.34 3.37 36.03
CA HIS A 43 7.69 3.71 37.41
C HIS A 43 7.32 2.62 38.43
N ASN A 44 6.24 1.87 38.18
CA ASN A 44 5.68 0.96 39.18
C ASN A 44 5.95 -0.53 38.91
N PHE A 45 6.37 -0.89 37.70
CA PHE A 45 6.55 -2.29 37.31
C PHE A 45 7.95 -2.54 36.74
N ASN A 46 8.59 -3.61 37.20
CA ASN A 46 9.85 -4.11 36.66
C ASN A 46 9.66 -5.56 36.22
N LEU A 47 10.11 -5.89 35.00
CA LEU A 47 10.28 -7.27 34.56
C LEU A 47 11.59 -7.76 35.19
N GLY A 48 11.48 -8.65 36.17
CA GLY A 48 12.55 -9.01 37.12
C GLY A 48 13.97 -9.20 36.55
N ASP A 49 14.92 -8.67 37.31
CA ASP A 49 16.29 -9.12 37.62
C ASP A 49 17.30 -9.56 36.53
N ASP A 50 17.17 -9.13 35.28
CA ASP A 50 18.31 -9.18 34.35
C ASP A 50 19.10 -7.86 34.38
N GLN A 51 19.98 -7.76 35.37
CA GLN A 51 20.89 -6.63 35.64
C GLN A 51 21.98 -6.40 34.56
N LYS A 52 21.74 -6.78 33.30
CA LYS A 52 22.77 -6.73 32.24
C LYS A 52 22.37 -6.06 30.93
N GLU A 53 21.12 -5.65 30.77
CA GLU A 53 20.70 -4.91 29.57
C GLU A 53 20.45 -3.44 29.90
N PRO A 54 20.80 -2.49 29.01
CA PRO A 54 20.46 -1.09 29.21
C PRO A 54 18.96 -0.96 29.49
N LEU A 55 18.59 -0.06 30.41
CA LEU A 55 17.25 0.15 30.94
C LEU A 55 16.25 0.53 29.82
N VAL A 56 15.81 -0.44 29.02
CA VAL A 56 14.73 -0.25 28.05
C VAL A 56 13.44 -0.27 28.86
N SER A 57 12.74 0.88 28.87
CA SER A 57 11.45 1.08 29.54
C SER A 57 10.49 -0.09 29.27
N LEU A 58 9.77 -0.53 30.30
CA LEU A 58 8.84 -1.65 30.23
C LEU A 58 7.71 -1.36 29.24
N SER A 59 7.25 -0.11 29.18
CA SER A 59 6.30 0.42 28.21
C SER A 59 6.74 0.16 26.76
N ASN A 60 8.03 0.34 26.45
CA ASN A 60 8.60 0.06 25.12
C ASN A 60 8.66 -1.44 24.79
N LYS A 61 8.78 -2.30 25.82
CA LYS A 61 8.67 -3.76 25.65
C LYS A 61 7.23 -4.20 25.39
N LEU A 62 6.25 -3.59 26.06
CA LEU A 62 4.82 -3.83 25.84
C LEU A 62 4.32 -3.25 24.50
N THR A 63 4.94 -2.19 24.02
CA THR A 63 4.53 -1.50 22.78
C THR A 63 5.03 -2.26 21.56
N THR A 64 4.11 -2.59 20.65
CA THR A 64 4.41 -3.23 19.36
C THR A 64 4.32 -2.19 18.24
N LEU A 65 5.43 -1.98 17.54
CA LEU A 65 5.49 -1.10 16.37
C LEU A 65 5.16 -1.91 15.12
N HIS A 66 3.96 -1.73 14.61
CA HIS A 66 3.48 -2.43 13.42
C HIS A 66 4.08 -1.84 12.13
N HIS A 67 4.43 -2.72 11.19
CA HIS A 67 4.85 -2.30 9.85
C HIS A 67 3.69 -1.63 9.08
N LEU A 68 4.04 -0.66 8.24
CA LEU A 68 3.09 0.12 7.44
C LEU A 68 2.26 -0.73 6.47
N GLN A 69 2.90 -1.72 5.83
CA GLN A 69 2.23 -2.58 4.85
C GLN A 69 1.71 -3.86 5.51
N PRO A 70 0.46 -4.26 5.27
CA PRO A 70 -0.16 -5.45 5.89
C PRO A 70 0.45 -6.77 5.38
N PHE A 71 1.04 -6.76 4.18
CA PHE A 71 1.74 -7.89 3.57
C PHE A 71 3.26 -7.90 3.89
N HIS A 72 3.70 -7.17 4.93
CA HIS A 72 5.10 -7.23 5.33
C HIS A 72 5.47 -8.67 5.76
N PRO A 73 6.57 -9.26 5.26
CA PRO A 73 6.92 -10.66 5.53
C PRO A 73 7.01 -11.04 7.01
N ALA A 74 7.36 -10.09 7.87
CA ALA A 74 7.44 -10.31 9.33
C ALA A 74 6.12 -10.81 9.96
N TYR A 75 4.96 -10.51 9.38
CA TYR A 75 3.65 -10.97 9.89
C TYR A 75 3.36 -12.45 9.62
N PHE A 76 4.14 -13.11 8.77
CA PHE A 76 3.91 -14.48 8.31
C PHE A 76 5.11 -15.41 8.57
N GLN A 77 6.09 -14.94 9.34
CA GLN A 77 7.24 -15.74 9.74
C GLN A 77 6.92 -16.53 10.99
N GLN A 78 7.12 -17.85 10.93
CA GLN A 78 7.04 -18.71 12.10
C GLN A 78 8.31 -18.52 12.91
N THR A 79 8.23 -17.77 14.02
CA THR A 79 9.34 -17.65 14.97
C THR A 79 9.19 -18.71 16.05
N ASP A 80 10.20 -19.57 16.21
CA ASP A 80 10.25 -20.64 17.24
C ASP A 80 10.28 -20.11 18.69
N PHE A 81 10.39 -18.79 18.86
CA PHE A 81 10.46 -18.13 20.17
C PHE A 81 9.14 -17.44 20.51
N PRO A 82 8.32 -17.98 21.44
CA PRO A 82 7.03 -17.41 21.83
C PRO A 82 7.11 -16.07 22.58
N ARG A 83 8.32 -15.53 22.80
CA ARG A 83 8.58 -14.27 23.51
C ARG A 83 8.98 -13.10 22.62
N GLN A 84 9.23 -13.31 21.32
CA GLN A 84 9.44 -12.18 20.43
C GLN A 84 8.10 -11.50 20.14
N LYS A 85 8.12 -10.21 19.77
CA LYS A 85 6.92 -9.45 19.39
C LYS A 85 6.28 -10.18 18.20
N ASN A 86 5.33 -11.07 18.47
CA ASN A 86 4.73 -11.96 17.48
C ASN A 86 3.88 -11.13 16.52
N PHE A 87 4.52 -10.60 15.49
CA PHE A 87 3.83 -10.10 14.31
C PHE A 87 3.14 -11.31 13.67
N PHE A 88 1.81 -11.30 13.69
CA PHE A 88 1.00 -12.36 13.12
C PHE A 88 -0.18 -11.77 12.36
N SER A 89 -0.51 -12.36 11.22
CA SER A 89 -1.70 -12.03 10.44
C SER A 89 -2.43 -13.28 9.98
N TYR A 90 -3.76 -13.25 10.04
CA TYR A 90 -4.65 -14.32 9.57
C TYR A 90 -5.08 -14.13 8.10
N SER A 91 -4.65 -13.05 7.44
CA SER A 91 -5.10 -12.74 6.08
C SER A 91 -4.33 -13.56 5.05
N ALA A 92 -5.04 -14.45 4.35
CA ALA A 92 -4.48 -15.28 3.29
C ALA A 92 -3.96 -14.44 2.10
N GLU A 93 -4.71 -13.42 1.69
CA GLU A 93 -4.33 -12.52 0.59
C GLU A 93 -3.00 -11.80 0.87
N ASN A 94 -2.83 -11.29 2.10
CA ASN A 94 -1.59 -10.65 2.50
C ASN A 94 -0.43 -11.64 2.63
N CYS A 95 -0.72 -12.91 2.95
CA CYS A 95 0.29 -13.98 2.96
C CYS A 95 0.80 -14.26 1.54
N GLU A 96 -0.09 -14.36 0.56
CA GLU A 96 0.28 -14.52 -0.85
C GLU A 96 1.14 -13.36 -1.35
N ALA A 97 0.74 -12.13 -1.03
CA ALA A 97 1.52 -10.93 -1.36
C ALA A 97 2.89 -10.93 -0.67
N ALA A 98 2.97 -11.31 0.60
CA ALA A 98 4.23 -11.43 1.35
C ALA A 98 5.16 -12.50 0.74
N LEU A 99 4.60 -13.63 0.31
CA LEU A 99 5.34 -14.69 -0.38
C LEU A 99 5.85 -14.20 -1.74
N ALA A 100 5.03 -13.49 -2.51
CA ALA A 100 5.40 -12.92 -3.80
C ALA A 100 6.58 -11.94 -3.68
N LEU A 101 6.60 -11.10 -2.63
CA LEU A 101 7.73 -10.21 -2.34
C LEU A 101 9.02 -10.98 -2.06
N ARG A 102 8.93 -12.14 -1.40
CA ARG A 102 10.10 -12.97 -1.07
C ARG A 102 10.63 -13.77 -2.26
N THR A 103 9.75 -14.24 -3.14
CA THR A 103 10.14 -14.99 -4.35
C THR A 103 10.77 -14.12 -5.44
N GLY A 104 10.85 -12.80 -5.22
CA GLY A 104 11.39 -11.83 -6.16
C GLY A 104 10.33 -11.38 -7.17
N GLN A 105 10.57 -10.20 -7.77
CA GLN A 105 9.71 -9.68 -8.82
C GLN A 105 9.64 -10.69 -9.97
N GLN A 106 8.43 -11.21 -10.22
CA GLN A 106 8.17 -11.88 -11.49
C GLN A 106 8.48 -10.89 -12.60
N LYS A 107 9.35 -11.28 -13.56
CA LYS A 107 9.61 -10.47 -14.73
C LYS A 107 8.26 -10.13 -15.36
N ILE A 108 7.97 -8.84 -15.48
CA ILE A 108 6.74 -8.35 -16.12
C ILE A 108 6.72 -8.97 -17.52
N LYS A 109 5.72 -9.83 -17.77
CA LYS A 109 5.56 -10.43 -19.09
C LYS A 109 5.13 -9.32 -20.06
N PRO A 110 5.68 -9.27 -21.27
CA PRO A 110 5.19 -8.34 -22.27
C PRO A 110 3.71 -8.62 -22.55
N VAL A 111 2.94 -7.56 -22.79
CA VAL A 111 1.48 -7.64 -23.07
C VAL A 111 1.20 -8.63 -24.21
N PHE A 112 2.08 -8.65 -25.22
CA PHE A 112 2.08 -9.66 -26.28
C PHE A 112 3.40 -10.42 -26.20
N SER A 113 3.33 -11.69 -25.79
CA SER A 113 4.49 -12.59 -25.78
C SER A 113 4.62 -13.35 -27.11
N ASP A 114 3.50 -13.56 -27.79
CA ASP A 114 3.39 -14.25 -29.07
C ASP A 114 2.80 -13.31 -30.14
N PRO A 115 3.06 -13.57 -31.43
CA PRO A 115 2.40 -12.84 -32.50
C PRO A 115 0.88 -12.98 -32.39
N LEU A 116 0.17 -11.88 -32.66
CA LEU A 116 -1.28 -11.91 -32.71
C LEU A 116 -1.75 -12.89 -33.80
N PRO A 117 -2.93 -13.52 -33.63
CA PRO A 117 -3.48 -14.40 -34.66
C PRO A 117 -3.61 -13.67 -36.00
N PRO A 118 -3.78 -14.36 -37.13
CA PRO A 118 -4.03 -13.71 -38.40
C PRO A 118 -5.32 -12.86 -38.31
N PRO A 119 -5.35 -11.68 -38.96
CA PRO A 119 -6.53 -10.85 -38.95
C PRO A 119 -7.66 -11.45 -39.80
N PRO A 120 -8.94 -11.17 -39.46
CA PRO A 120 -10.09 -11.50 -40.30
C PRO A 120 -9.97 -10.93 -41.71
N ASP A 121 -10.69 -11.54 -42.66
CA ASP A 121 -10.69 -11.12 -44.07
C ASP A 121 -11.14 -9.66 -44.28
N GLU A 122 -11.90 -9.09 -43.34
CA GLU A 122 -12.29 -7.69 -43.33
C GLU A 122 -11.07 -6.74 -43.33
N PHE A 123 -9.97 -7.12 -42.67
CA PHE A 123 -8.73 -6.33 -42.65
C PHE A 123 -7.98 -6.32 -43.98
N LYS A 124 -8.39 -7.14 -44.96
CA LYS A 124 -7.84 -7.09 -46.32
C LYS A 124 -8.38 -5.90 -47.12
N HIS A 125 -9.50 -5.32 -46.68
CA HIS A 125 -10.11 -4.15 -47.29
C HIS A 125 -9.89 -2.95 -46.37
N VAL A 126 -8.91 -2.11 -46.72
CA VAL A 126 -8.50 -0.97 -45.88
C VAL A 126 -8.81 0.34 -46.59
N GLU A 127 -9.61 1.18 -45.96
CA GLU A 127 -9.85 2.55 -46.42
C GLU A 127 -8.63 3.44 -46.17
N LEU A 128 -8.44 4.46 -47.00
CA LEU A 128 -7.33 5.42 -46.85
C LEU A 128 -7.31 6.07 -45.46
N GLN A 129 -8.48 6.35 -44.87
CA GLN A 129 -8.59 6.91 -43.53
C GLN A 129 -8.04 5.98 -42.45
N GLU A 130 -8.24 4.66 -42.58
CA GLU A 130 -7.73 3.68 -41.64
C GLU A 130 -6.19 3.56 -41.76
N LEU A 131 -5.63 3.69 -42.97
CA LEU A 131 -4.17 3.80 -43.15
C LEU A 131 -3.60 5.05 -42.47
N ILE A 132 -4.24 6.22 -42.66
CA ILE A 132 -3.81 7.47 -42.02
C ILE A 132 -3.84 7.32 -40.49
N ARG A 133 -4.93 6.75 -39.94
CA ARG A 133 -5.06 6.48 -38.51
C ARG A 133 -3.97 5.55 -38.00
N PHE A 134 -3.69 4.46 -38.72
CA PHE A 134 -2.62 3.52 -38.37
C PHE A 134 -1.26 4.22 -38.31
N PHE A 135 -0.87 4.96 -39.36
CA PHE A 135 0.43 5.64 -39.39
C PHE A 135 0.52 6.84 -38.45
N SER A 136 -0.60 7.48 -38.09
CA SER A 136 -0.61 8.54 -37.09
C SER A 136 -0.29 8.03 -35.68
N HIS A 137 -0.79 6.84 -35.33
CA HIS A 137 -0.58 6.27 -34.00
C HIS A 137 -0.83 4.74 -34.02
N PRO A 138 0.19 3.93 -34.37
CA PRO A 138 0.02 2.50 -34.63
C PRO A 138 -0.31 1.68 -33.38
N ALA A 139 0.20 2.08 -32.20
CA ALA A 139 -0.07 1.38 -30.95
C ALA A 139 -1.55 1.48 -30.52
N ARG A 140 -2.10 2.70 -30.44
CA ARG A 140 -3.54 2.98 -30.27
C ARG A 140 -4.39 2.31 -31.34
N TYR A 141 -3.97 2.31 -32.61
CA TYR A 141 -4.71 1.59 -33.66
C TYR A 141 -4.78 0.09 -33.37
N LEU A 142 -3.65 -0.54 -33.03
CA LEU A 142 -3.60 -1.95 -32.65
C LEU A 142 -4.50 -2.23 -31.44
N LEU A 143 -4.41 -1.42 -30.38
CA LEU A 143 -5.24 -1.60 -29.18
C LEU A 143 -6.73 -1.47 -29.51
N LEU A 144 -7.14 -0.43 -30.24
CA LEU A 144 -8.54 -0.19 -30.58
C LEU A 144 -9.11 -1.21 -31.57
N LYS A 145 -8.43 -1.42 -32.69
CA LYS A 145 -8.97 -2.17 -33.83
C LYS A 145 -8.63 -3.65 -33.79
N ARG A 146 -7.44 -4.02 -33.30
CA ARG A 146 -7.00 -5.42 -33.27
C ARG A 146 -7.30 -6.10 -31.92
N VAL A 147 -7.17 -5.39 -30.82
CA VAL A 147 -7.34 -5.94 -29.45
C VAL A 147 -8.71 -5.58 -28.84
N GLY A 148 -9.38 -4.53 -29.34
CA GLY A 148 -10.68 -4.08 -28.82
C GLY A 148 -10.59 -3.31 -27.50
N ILE A 149 -9.42 -2.79 -27.14
CA ILE A 149 -9.18 -2.02 -25.93
C ILE A 149 -9.16 -0.53 -26.30
N ALA A 150 -10.15 0.21 -25.82
CA ALA A 150 -10.12 1.67 -25.89
C ALA A 150 -9.30 2.22 -24.71
N PRO A 151 -8.32 3.11 -24.96
CA PRO A 151 -7.70 3.85 -23.87
C PRO A 151 -8.78 4.65 -23.16
N ILE A 152 -8.74 4.64 -21.83
CA ILE A 152 -9.61 5.48 -21.02
C ILE A 152 -9.29 6.93 -21.39
N GLU A 153 -10.25 7.62 -21.99
CA GLU A 153 -10.11 9.04 -22.26
C GLU A 153 -10.33 9.77 -20.93
N GLU A 154 -9.35 10.60 -20.55
CA GLU A 154 -9.55 11.50 -19.43
C GLU A 154 -10.71 12.43 -19.78
N ASN A 155 -11.74 12.46 -18.93
CA ASN A 155 -12.79 13.46 -19.06
C ASN A 155 -12.12 14.83 -19.16
N GLN A 156 -12.45 15.60 -20.19
CA GLN A 156 -12.01 16.97 -20.29
C GLN A 156 -12.42 17.69 -19.01
N VAL A 157 -11.43 18.03 -18.19
CA VAL A 157 -11.66 18.77 -16.97
C VAL A 157 -12.21 20.12 -17.40
N LEU A 158 -13.44 20.43 -16.99
CA LEU A 158 -14.01 21.75 -17.22
C LEU A 158 -13.13 22.76 -16.50
N GLU A 159 -12.66 23.76 -17.23
CA GLU A 159 -11.91 24.86 -16.62
C GLU A 159 -12.82 25.56 -15.60
N THR A 160 -12.34 25.72 -14.37
CA THR A 160 -13.04 26.44 -13.30
C THR A 160 -12.88 27.96 -13.40
N SER A 161 -12.11 28.42 -14.39
CA SER A 161 -11.81 29.83 -14.66
C SER A 161 -11.96 30.11 -16.15
N GLU A 162 -12.32 31.35 -16.50
CA GLU A 162 -12.39 31.79 -17.89
C GLU A 162 -11.03 31.76 -18.59
N THR A 163 -11.03 31.41 -19.87
CA THR A 163 -9.81 31.28 -20.67
C THR A 163 -9.30 32.65 -21.11
N PHE A 164 -8.27 33.18 -20.44
CA PHE A 164 -7.66 34.48 -20.79
C PHE A 164 -6.63 34.40 -21.92
N TYR A 165 -6.09 33.22 -22.21
CA TYR A 165 -5.11 32.99 -23.28
C TYR A 165 -5.29 31.60 -23.88
N TYR A 166 -5.24 31.50 -25.20
CA TYR A 166 -5.30 30.20 -25.89
C TYR A 166 -3.98 29.43 -25.73
N LYS A 167 -4.07 28.18 -25.25
CA LYS A 167 -2.93 27.25 -25.09
C LYS A 167 -3.30 25.84 -25.58
N GLY A 168 -2.32 25.06 -26.01
CA GLY A 168 -2.52 23.67 -26.42
C GLY A 168 -3.47 23.54 -27.62
N LEU A 169 -4.43 22.61 -27.53
CA LEU A 169 -5.45 22.39 -28.56
C LEU A 169 -6.28 23.64 -28.85
N ALA A 170 -6.51 24.51 -27.86
CA ALA A 170 -7.32 25.72 -28.05
C ALA A 170 -6.65 26.77 -28.97
N ARG A 171 -5.38 26.57 -29.35
CA ARG A 171 -4.65 27.47 -30.26
C ARG A 171 -4.80 27.07 -31.74
N TYR A 172 -5.24 25.85 -32.03
CA TYR A 172 -5.40 25.31 -33.38
C TYR A 172 -6.88 25.19 -33.73
#